data_AF-A0A496ZMH7-F1
#
_entry.id   AF-A0A496ZMH7-F1
#
_cell.length_a   1.000
_cell.length_b   1.000
_cell.length_c   1.000
_cell.angle_alpha   90.00
_cell.angle_beta   90.00
_cell.angle_gamma   90.00
#
_symmetry.space_group_name_H-M   'P 1'
#
loop_
_entity.id
_entity.type
_entity.pdbx_description
1 polymer ?
#
loop_
_entity_poly.entity_id
_entity_poly.type
_entity_poly.pdbx_seq_one_letter_code
_entity_poly.pdbx_strand_id
1 'polypeptide(L)' 'MIIRWDNAEHHKEIDNFPFHKHIGKDKVVPDKSRFIFEILEFIENEIEKETEKNSKNRYF' A
#
# COMPACT_ATOMS: atom_id res chain seq x y z
N MET A 1 3.18 3.15 -8.93
CA MET A 1 3.57 3.30 -7.50
C MET A 1 4.10 1.95 -7.02
N ILE A 2 5.25 1.89 -6.36
CA ILE A 2 5.76 0.64 -5.75
C ILE A 2 5.54 0.73 -4.24
N ILE A 3 4.84 -0.25 -3.68
CA ILE A 3 4.62 -0.40 -2.23
C ILE A 3 5.23 -1.73 -1.80
N ARG A 4 5.93 -1.72 -0.67
CA ARG A 4 6.45 -2.93 -0.03
C ARG A 4 5.94 -2.99 1.40
N TRP A 5 5.16 -4.01 1.73
CA TRP A 5 4.80 -4.34 3.11
C TRP A 5 5.93 -5.12 3.75
N ASP A 6 6.31 -4.73 4.96
CA ASP A 6 7.43 -5.31 5.70
C ASP A 6 7.07 -5.36 7.21
N ASN A 7 7.60 -6.35 7.90
CA ASN A 7 7.42 -6.58 9.33
C ASN A 7 8.72 -6.99 10.04
N ALA A 8 9.88 -6.85 9.38
CA ALA A 8 11.16 -7.06 10.01
C ALA A 8 11.41 -5.99 11.08
N GLU A 9 11.99 -6.39 12.21
CA GLU A 9 12.19 -5.56 13.40
C GLU A 9 13.34 -4.53 13.24
N HIS A 10 13.16 -3.51 12.40
CA HIS A 10 14.22 -2.53 12.10
C HIS A 10 13.83 -1.04 12.20
N HIS A 11 12.55 -0.71 12.41
CA HIS A 11 12.04 0.66 12.54
C HIS A 11 11.30 0.91 13.86
N LYS A 12 12.04 0.90 14.98
CA LYS A 12 11.49 0.97 16.35
C LYS A 12 10.80 2.31 16.69
N GLU A 13 11.07 3.34 15.89
CA GLU A 13 10.50 4.68 16.00
C GLU A 13 9.05 4.80 15.51
N ILE A 14 8.50 3.75 14.91
CA ILE A 14 7.16 3.74 14.32
C ILE A 14 6.13 3.22 15.33
N ASP A 15 5.00 3.93 15.46
CA ASP A 15 3.96 3.69 16.48
C ASP A 15 3.41 2.26 16.54
N ASN A 16 3.47 1.50 15.44
CA ASN A 16 2.92 0.14 15.34
C ASN A 16 3.98 -0.91 14.96
N PHE A 17 5.21 -0.68 15.40
CA PHE A 17 6.32 -1.61 15.27
C PHE A 17 5.91 -3.07 15.58
N PRO A 18 6.29 -4.06 14.74
CA PRO A 18 7.24 -3.94 13.61
C PRO A 18 6.59 -3.65 12.26
N PHE A 19 5.27 -3.43 12.20
CA PHE A 19 4.51 -3.45 10.94
C PHE A 19 4.58 -2.11 10.21
N HIS A 20 5.14 -2.11 9.01
CA HIS A 20 5.27 -0.90 8.21
C HIS A 20 5.16 -1.21 6.72
N LYS A 21 5.06 -0.14 5.92
CA LYS A 21 5.25 -0.24 4.49
C LYS A 21 6.14 0.88 3.97
N HIS A 22 6.88 0.56 2.93
CA HIS A 22 7.62 1.52 2.14
C HIS A 22 6.76 2.00 0.98
N ILE A 23 6.70 3.31 0.78
CA ILE A 23 6.04 3.97 -0.35
C ILE A 23 7.12 4.68 -1.16
N GLY A 24 7.47 4.14 -2.34
CA GLY A 24 8.62 4.63 -3.09
C GLY A 24 9.94 4.25 -2.41
N LYS A 25 10.95 5.13 -2.50
CA LYS A 25 12.31 4.84 -1.98
C LYS A 25 12.47 5.14 -0.50
N ASP A 26 12.03 6.32 -0.06
CA ASP A 26 12.48 6.87 1.23
C ASP A 26 11.35 7.00 2.27
N LYS A 27 10.10 6.73 1.88
CA LYS A 27 8.96 6.93 2.76
C LYS A 27 8.58 5.63 3.45
N VAL A 28 8.87 5.54 4.74
CA VAL A 28 8.38 4.48 5.63
C VAL A 28 7.17 5.00 6.38
N VAL A 29 6.09 4.22 6.42
CA VAL A 29 4.89 4.57 7.19
C VAL A 29 4.41 3.39 8.02
N PRO A 30 3.82 3.65 9.21
CA PRO A 30 3.11 2.62 9.97
C PRO A 30 2.03 1.96 9.10
N ASP A 31 1.92 0.63 9.17
CA ASP A 31 0.77 -0.10 8.62
C ASP A 31 0.38 -1.24 9.56
N LYS A 32 -0.85 -1.73 9.46
CA LYS A 32 -1.25 -2.91 10.26
C LYS A 32 -0.56 -4.17 9.75
N SER A 33 -0.49 -5.21 10.58
CA SER A 33 -0.25 -6.58 10.10
C SER A 33 -1.29 -6.91 9.03
N ARG A 34 -0.85 -7.45 7.90
CA ARG A 34 -1.72 -7.84 6.79
C ARG A 34 -1.50 -9.29 6.41
N PHE A 35 -2.58 -10.01 6.19
CA PHE A 35 -2.54 -11.27 5.47
C PHE A 35 -2.38 -11.02 3.97
N ILE A 36 -1.83 -12.00 3.25
CA ILE A 36 -1.62 -11.88 1.80
C ILE A 36 -2.91 -11.55 1.05
N PHE A 37 -4.06 -12.09 1.49
CA PHE A 37 -5.36 -11.82 0.86
C PHE A 37 -5.80 -10.36 1.02
N GLU A 38 -5.50 -9.70 2.13
CA GLU A 38 -5.79 -8.27 2.31
C GLU A 38 -4.91 -7.38 1.41
N ILE A 39 -3.70 -7.85 1.08
CA ILE A 39 -2.82 -7.17 0.12
C ILE A 39 -3.35 -7.32 -1.29
N LEU A 40 -3.83 -8.52 -1.66
CA LEU A 40 -4.46 -8.77 -2.96
C LEU A 40 -5.72 -7.93 -3.15
N GLU A 41 -6.60 -7.90 -2.15
CA GLU A 41 -7.81 -7.05 -2.15
C GLU A 41 -7.45 -5.57 -2.30
N PHE A 42 -6.40 -5.09 -1.62
CA PHE A 42 -5.92 -3.72 -1.81
C PHE A 42 -5.50 -3.45 -3.26
N ILE A 43 -4.74 -4.36 -3.88
CA ILE A 43 -4.28 -4.21 -5.26
C ILE A 43 -5.46 -4.20 -6.23
N GLU A 44 -6.43 -5.10 -6.05
CA GLU A 44 -7.66 -5.18 -6.86
C GLU A 44 -8.41 -3.85 -6.83
N ASN A 45 -8.67 -3.31 -5.64
CA ASN A 45 -9.34 -2.02 -5.45
C ASN A 45 -8.58 -0.85 -6.12
N GLU A 46 -7.24 -0.85 -6.10
CA GLU A 46 -6.46 0.20 -6.77
C GLU A 46 -6.54 0.10 -8.29
N ILE A 47 -6.61 -1.11 -8.85
CA ILE A 47 -6.79 -1.34 -10.30
C ILE A 47 -8.18 -0.86 -10.74
N GLU A 48 -9.22 -1.15 -9.96
CA GLU A 48 -10.60 -0.71 -10.25
C GLU A 48 -10.71 0.81 -10.27
N LYS A 49 -10.19 1.50 -9.24
CA LYS A 49 -10.19 2.98 -9.18
C LYS A 49 -9.51 3.61 -10.39
N GLU A 50 -8.36 3.07 -10.79
CA GLU A 50 -7.64 3.58 -11.96
C GLU A 50 -8.43 3.32 -13.25
N THR A 51 -9.12 2.18 -13.35
CA THR A 51 -9.99 1.84 -14.48
C THR A 51 -11.18 2.79 -14.58
N GLU A 52 -11.85 3.07 -13.46
CA GLU A 52 -12.96 4.03 -13.39
C GLU A 52 -12.54 5.45 -13.78
N LYS A 53 -11.39 5.90 -13.27
CA LYS A 53 -10.83 7.22 -13.60
C LYS A 53 -10.54 7.35 -15.09
N ASN A 54 -9.93 6.32 -15.67
CA ASN A 54 -9.65 6.29 -17.10
C ASN A 54 -10.91 6.22 -17.96
N SER A 55 -11.96 5.54 -17.49
CA SER A 55 -13.27 5.55 -18.16
C SER A 55 -13.90 6.95 -18.17
N LYS A 56 -13.89 7.64 -17.02
CA LYS A 56 -14.46 9.00 -16.88
C LYS A 56 -13.69 10.05 -17.71
N ASN A 57 -12.38 9.92 -17.84
CA ASN A 57 -11.55 10.84 -18.63
C ASN A 57 -11.71 10.68 -20.15
N ARG A 58 -12.32 9.60 -20.67
CA ARG A 58 -12.52 9.41 -22.12
C ARG A 58 -13.71 10.18 -22.70
N TYR A 59 -14.53 10.78 -21.85
CA TYR A 59 -15.74 11.51 -22.25
C TYR A 59 -15.60 13.03 -22.14
N PHE A 60 -14.37 13.54 -21.95
CA PHE A 60 -14.03 14.97 -21.97
C PHE A 60 -12.84 15.24 -22.88
#